data_AF-A0A017RY60-F1
#
_entry.id   AF-A0A017RY60-F1
#
_cell.length_a   1.000
_cell.length_b   1.000
_cell.length_c   1.000
_cell.angle_alpha   90.00
_cell.angle_beta   90.00
_cell.angle_gamma   90.00
#
_symmetry.space_group_name_H-M   'P 1'
#
loop_
_entity.id
_entity.type
_entity.pdbx_description
1 polymer ?
#
loop_
_entity_poly.entity_id
_entity_poly.type
_entity_poly.pdbx_seq_one_letter_code
_entity_poly.pdbx_strand_id
1 'polypeptide(L)'
;MKTFLDIVAIASISEKVPLVDENKSIVKYGLKLINKTQRCAIKSLIAGLEEQEKISSYGIFEKIANKIDIAVKVCNPRIVVELFTTCDYYKALQIVKYIEHENRNYLKVQFHDGIYEEINTNYDLCRCF
;
A
#
# COMPACT_ATOMS: atom_id res chain seq x y z
N MET A 1 1.04 13.95 20.83
CA MET A 1 1.75 13.62 19.57
C MET A 1 1.78 12.12 19.22
N LYS A 2 1.63 11.16 20.16
CA LYS A 2 1.69 9.71 19.87
C LYS A 2 0.59 9.17 18.92
N THR A 3 -0.43 9.94 18.60
CA THR A 3 -1.71 9.47 18.04
C THR A 3 -1.70 9.18 16.53
N PHE A 4 -0.67 9.61 15.77
CA PHE A 4 -0.64 9.49 14.31
C PHE A 4 0.63 8.81 13.76
N LEU A 5 1.48 8.28 14.63
CA LEU A 5 2.77 7.71 14.23
C LEU A 5 2.62 6.42 13.41
N ASP A 6 1.46 5.77 13.50
CA ASP A 6 1.05 4.67 12.62
C ASP A 6 0.87 5.15 11.17
N ILE A 7 0.15 6.25 10.95
CA ILE A 7 -0.06 6.85 9.62
C ILE A 7 1.26 7.39 9.07
N VAL A 8 2.06 8.09 9.89
CA VAL A 8 3.37 8.61 9.47
C VAL A 8 4.30 7.45 9.07
N ALA A 9 4.33 6.36 9.82
CA ALA A 9 5.15 5.20 9.46
C ALA A 9 4.71 4.54 8.15
N ILE A 10 3.40 4.45 7.87
CA ILE A 10 2.89 3.97 6.58
C ILE A 10 3.38 4.88 5.44
N ALA A 11 3.27 6.19 5.61
CA ALA A 11 3.73 7.17 4.61
C ALA A 11 5.25 7.06 4.37
N SER A 12 6.06 7.00 5.43
CA SER A 12 7.51 6.84 5.32
C SER A 12 7.89 5.54 4.60
N ILE A 13 7.22 4.42 4.90
CA ILE A 13 7.46 3.15 4.21
C ILE A 13 7.05 3.25 2.73
N SER A 14 5.96 3.94 2.42
CA SER A 14 5.48 4.15 1.05
C SER A 14 6.47 4.92 0.19
N GLU A 15 7.09 5.97 0.74
CA GLU A 15 8.10 6.79 0.05
C GLU A 15 9.47 6.11 -0.04
N LYS A 16 9.63 4.91 0.53
CA LYS A 16 10.90 4.17 0.55
C LYS A 16 12.07 5.01 1.08
N VAL A 17 11.80 5.93 2.02
CA VAL A 17 12.85 6.76 2.62
C VAL A 17 13.87 5.89 3.37
N PRO A 18 15.15 6.27 3.41
CA PRO A 18 16.15 5.53 4.17
C PRO A 18 15.76 5.40 5.65
N LEU A 19 15.76 4.16 6.17
CA LEU A 19 15.44 3.85 7.57
C LEU A 19 16.65 4.06 8.49
N VAL A 20 17.18 5.27 8.47
CA VAL A 20 18.24 5.77 9.35
C VAL A 20 17.67 6.78 10.35
N ASP A 21 18.41 7.05 11.42
CA ASP A 21 18.14 8.13 12.38
C ASP A 21 16.67 8.28 12.81
N GLU A 22 16.02 9.41 12.49
CA GLU A 22 14.64 9.70 12.86
C GLU A 22 13.64 8.78 12.15
N ASN A 23 13.84 8.50 10.85
CA ASN A 23 12.96 7.64 10.06
C ASN A 23 12.92 6.23 10.65
N LYS A 24 14.08 5.72 11.11
CA LYS A 24 14.15 4.45 11.83
C LYS A 24 13.30 4.45 13.09
N SER A 25 13.35 5.54 13.85
CA SER A 25 12.58 5.69 15.08
C SER A 25 11.07 5.79 14.80
N ILE A 26 10.67 6.61 13.84
CA ILE A 26 9.29 6.77 13.38
C ILE A 26 8.71 5.42 12.97
N VAL A 27 9.37 4.70 12.08
CA VAL A 27 8.89 3.40 11.60
C VAL A 27 8.86 2.37 12.72
N LYS A 28 9.88 2.32 13.59
CA LYS A 28 9.92 1.38 14.73
C LYS A 28 8.75 1.57 15.69
N TYR A 29 8.41 2.81 16.03
CA TYR A 29 7.30 3.08 16.94
C TYR A 29 5.94 3.00 16.24
N GLY A 30 5.84 3.46 15.00
CA GLY A 30 4.63 3.32 14.19
C GLY A 30 4.24 1.87 13.94
N LEU A 31 5.21 0.99 13.66
CA LEU A 31 5.00 -0.46 13.54
C LEU A 31 4.35 -1.06 14.80
N LYS A 32 4.77 -0.61 15.99
CA LYS A 32 4.18 -1.05 17.26
C LYS A 32 2.73 -0.58 17.41
N LEU A 33 2.40 0.61 16.92
CA LEU A 33 1.04 1.14 16.95
C LEU A 33 0.14 0.43 15.93
N ILE A 34 0.64 0.17 14.72
CA ILE A 34 -0.07 -0.56 13.66
C ILE A 34 -0.48 -1.94 14.16
N ASN A 35 0.45 -2.68 14.78
CA ASN A 35 0.17 -4.00 15.36
C ASN A 35 -0.81 -3.99 16.55
N LYS A 36 -1.17 -2.81 17.08
CA LYS A 36 -2.12 -2.65 18.20
C LYS A 36 -3.29 -1.73 17.83
N THR A 37 -3.44 -1.41 16.54
CA THR A 37 -4.33 -0.34 16.11
C THR A 37 -5.80 -0.74 16.23
N GLN A 38 -6.64 0.24 16.54
CA GLN A 38 -8.10 0.12 16.45
C GLN A 38 -8.68 0.92 15.28
N ARG A 39 -7.82 1.50 14.42
CA ARG A 39 -8.26 2.24 13.24
C ARG A 39 -8.88 1.27 12.24
N CYS A 40 -10.15 1.50 11.91
CA CYS A 40 -10.91 0.71 10.93
C CYS A 40 -10.12 0.52 9.63
N ALA A 41 -9.55 1.60 9.10
CA ALA A 41 -8.71 1.62 7.90
C ALA A 41 -7.58 0.59 7.91
N ILE A 42 -6.75 0.63 8.96
CA ILE A 42 -5.58 -0.23 9.05
C ILE A 42 -6.02 -1.67 9.28
N LYS A 43 -7.00 -1.89 10.17
CA LYS A 43 -7.57 -3.23 10.41
C LYS A 43 -8.14 -3.84 9.13
N SER A 44 -8.83 -3.05 8.28
CA SER A 44 -9.38 -3.55 7.03
C SER A 44 -8.31 -3.86 5.99
N LEU A 45 -7.22 -3.07 5.94
CA LEU A 45 -6.11 -3.29 5.00
C LEU A 45 -5.27 -4.53 5.33
N ILE A 46 -5.18 -4.87 6.63
CA ILE A 46 -4.48 -6.06 7.10
C ILE A 46 -5.41 -7.25 7.37
N ALA A 47 -6.70 -7.12 7.02
CA ALA A 47 -7.67 -8.19 7.20
C ALA A 47 -7.21 -9.43 6.42
N GLY A 48 -7.26 -10.60 7.07
CA GLY A 48 -6.79 -11.86 6.52
C GLY A 48 -5.36 -12.24 6.91
N LEU A 49 -4.63 -11.41 7.68
CA LEU A 49 -3.56 -11.91 8.55
C LEU A 49 -4.19 -12.64 9.73
N GLU A 50 -3.52 -13.68 10.24
CA GLU A 50 -3.97 -14.35 11.46
C GLU A 50 -3.90 -13.36 12.64
N GLU A 51 -4.85 -13.43 13.59
CA GLU A 51 -4.92 -12.47 14.72
C GLU A 51 -3.66 -12.43 15.59
N GLN A 52 -2.87 -13.51 15.56
CA GLN A 52 -1.62 -13.63 16.32
C GLN A 52 -0.39 -13.16 15.52
N GLU A 53 -0.53 -12.97 14.20
CA GLU A 53 0.55 -12.61 13.32
C GLU A 53 0.83 -11.10 13.40
N LYS A 54 2.05 -10.75 13.79
CA LYS A 54 2.49 -9.35 13.79
C LYS A 54 2.96 -8.97 12.40
N ILE A 55 2.36 -7.92 11.85
CA ILE A 55 2.82 -7.35 10.58
C ILE A 55 4.23 -6.77 10.75
N SER A 56 5.11 -7.03 9.79
CA SER A 56 6.46 -6.46 9.69
C SER A 56 6.45 -5.16 8.88
N SER A 57 7.57 -4.43 8.82
CA SER A 57 7.71 -3.26 7.93
C SER A 57 7.50 -3.61 6.45
N TYR A 58 8.01 -4.78 6.03
CA TYR A 58 7.78 -5.32 4.69
C TYR A 58 6.30 -5.67 4.47
N GLY A 59 5.65 -6.31 5.45
CA GLY A 59 4.21 -6.57 5.38
C GLY A 59 3.38 -5.30 5.26
N ILE A 60 3.77 -4.22 5.96
CA ILE A 60 3.13 -2.90 5.80
C ILE A 60 3.29 -2.39 4.36
N PHE A 61 4.50 -2.52 3.78
CA PHE A 61 4.73 -2.14 2.40
C PHE A 61 3.77 -2.86 1.45
N GLU A 62 3.71 -4.19 1.53
CA GLU A 62 2.87 -5.00 0.63
C GLU A 62 1.36 -4.83 0.86
N LYS A 63 0.92 -4.86 2.12
CA LYS A 63 -0.51 -4.89 2.47
C LYS A 63 -1.14 -3.50 2.52
N ILE A 64 -0.36 -2.46 2.80
CA ILE A 64 -0.87 -1.11 3.03
C ILE A 64 -0.29 -0.14 2.01
N ALA A 65 0.99 0.17 2.10
CA ALA A 65 1.59 1.30 1.37
C ALA A 65 1.46 1.15 -0.15
N ASN A 66 1.83 -0.01 -0.71
CA ASN A 66 1.71 -0.25 -2.16
C ASN A 66 0.26 -0.18 -2.65
N LYS A 67 -0.71 -0.67 -1.86
CA LYS A 67 -2.13 -0.56 -2.23
C LYS A 67 -2.56 0.90 -2.32
N ILE A 68 -2.17 1.71 -1.35
CA ILE A 68 -2.53 3.13 -1.31
C ILE A 68 -1.83 3.92 -2.42
N ASP A 69 -0.55 3.65 -2.68
CA ASP A 69 0.19 4.33 -3.75
C ASP A 69 -0.45 4.11 -5.13
N ILE A 70 -0.85 2.87 -5.44
CA ILE A 70 -1.56 2.57 -6.69
C ILE A 70 -2.95 3.21 -6.66
N ALA A 71 -3.68 3.12 -5.54
CA ALA A 71 -5.03 3.67 -5.41
C ALA A 71 -5.07 5.19 -5.70
N VAL A 72 -4.07 5.94 -5.26
CA VAL A 72 -3.99 7.39 -5.51
C VAL A 72 -3.80 7.71 -7.01
N LYS A 73 -3.19 6.80 -7.78
CA LYS A 73 -2.97 6.96 -9.23
C LYS A 73 -4.20 6.58 -10.05
N VAL A 74 -4.98 5.60 -9.58
CA VAL A 74 -6.03 4.95 -10.39
C VAL A 74 -7.44 5.29 -9.93
N CYS A 75 -7.63 5.58 -8.65
CA CYS A 75 -8.92 5.94 -8.06
C CYS A 75 -8.99 7.46 -7.81
N ASN A 76 -10.20 7.94 -7.52
CA ASN A 76 -10.38 9.28 -6.96
C ASN A 76 -9.71 9.35 -5.55
N PRO A 77 -8.76 10.26 -5.29
CA PRO A 77 -8.06 10.35 -4.00
C PRO A 77 -8.98 10.47 -2.77
N ARG A 78 -10.22 10.97 -2.95
CA ARG A 78 -11.22 11.02 -1.88
C ARG A 78 -11.51 9.65 -1.26
N ILE A 79 -11.37 8.56 -2.02
CA ILE A 79 -11.63 7.21 -1.51
C ILE A 79 -10.60 6.80 -0.44
N VAL A 80 -9.35 7.21 -0.61
CA VAL A 80 -8.28 6.97 0.36
C VAL A 80 -8.51 7.82 1.61
N VAL A 81 -8.91 9.08 1.44
CA VAL A 81 -9.28 9.95 2.57
C VAL A 81 -10.43 9.31 3.35
N GLU A 82 -11.49 8.89 2.67
CA GLU A 82 -12.65 8.24 3.28
C GLU A 82 -12.27 6.96 4.03
N LEU A 83 -11.38 6.15 3.46
CA LEU A 83 -10.82 4.96 4.13
C LEU A 83 -10.14 5.32 5.44
N PHE A 84 -9.27 6.33 5.47
CA PHE A 84 -8.51 6.70 6.67
C PHE A 84 -9.32 7.52 7.70
N THR A 85 -10.46 8.10 7.31
CA THR A 85 -11.34 8.88 8.20
C THR A 85 -12.58 8.12 8.69
N THR A 86 -12.93 6.99 8.09
CA THR A 86 -14.12 6.23 8.52
C THR A 86 -13.91 5.56 9.89
N CYS A 87 -14.98 5.53 10.69
CA CYS A 87 -15.06 4.77 11.94
C CYS A 87 -15.86 3.46 11.79
N ASP A 88 -16.37 3.18 10.59
CA ASP A 88 -17.07 1.93 10.27
C ASP A 88 -16.10 0.96 9.61
N TYR A 89 -15.84 -0.17 10.28
CA TYR A 89 -14.97 -1.23 9.80
C TYR A 89 -15.50 -1.93 8.54
N TYR A 90 -16.81 -2.17 8.44
CA TYR A 90 -17.40 -2.81 7.27
C TYR A 90 -17.32 -1.89 6.04
N LYS A 91 -17.57 -0.59 6.24
CA LYS A 91 -17.35 0.41 5.21
C LYS A 91 -15.88 0.47 4.77
N ALA A 92 -14.94 0.47 5.72
CA ALA A 92 -13.51 0.43 5.42
C ALA A 92 -13.16 -0.81 4.59
N LEU A 93 -13.69 -1.98 4.95
CA LEU A 93 -13.49 -3.24 4.23
C LEU A 93 -14.04 -3.19 2.80
N GLN A 94 -15.21 -2.57 2.59
CA GLN A 94 -15.75 -2.36 1.24
C GLN A 94 -14.84 -1.47 0.40
N ILE A 95 -14.34 -0.37 0.97
CA ILE A 95 -13.41 0.53 0.29
C ILE A 95 -12.11 -0.21 -0.06
N VAL A 96 -11.55 -1.00 0.85
CA VAL A 96 -10.35 -1.82 0.59
C VAL A 96 -10.59 -2.79 -0.56
N LYS A 97 -11.73 -3.50 -0.58
CA LYS A 97 -12.07 -4.42 -1.68
C LYS A 97 -12.17 -3.72 -3.03
N TYR A 98 -12.74 -2.51 -3.05
CA TYR A 98 -12.80 -1.68 -4.24
C TYR A 98 -11.40 -1.28 -4.72
N ILE A 99 -10.56 -0.73 -3.83
CA ILE A 99 -9.16 -0.38 -4.12
C ILE A 99 -8.39 -1.58 -4.68
N GLU A 100 -8.55 -2.75 -4.08
CA GLU A 100 -7.90 -3.98 -4.57
C GLU A 100 -8.36 -4.38 -5.96
N HIS A 101 -9.64 -4.17 -6.30
CA HIS A 101 -10.15 -4.42 -7.63
C HIS A 101 -9.50 -3.51 -8.67
N GLU A 102 -9.47 -2.20 -8.41
CA GLU A 102 -8.86 -1.22 -9.31
C GLU A 102 -7.35 -1.44 -9.46
N ASN A 103 -6.65 -1.69 -8.35
CA ASN A 103 -5.22 -1.97 -8.38
C ASN A 103 -4.90 -3.23 -9.21
N ARG A 104 -5.72 -4.29 -9.11
CA ARG A 104 -5.54 -5.49 -9.95
C ARG A 104 -5.73 -5.17 -11.43
N ASN A 105 -6.71 -4.36 -11.79
CA ASN A 105 -6.94 -3.98 -13.18
C ASN A 105 -5.78 -3.14 -13.72
N TYR A 106 -5.32 -2.15 -12.96
CA TYR A 106 -4.17 -1.32 -13.31
C TYR A 106 -2.89 -2.13 -13.51
N LEU A 107 -2.58 -3.03 -12.55
CA LEU A 107 -1.39 -3.88 -12.66
C LEU A 107 -1.47 -4.81 -13.86
N LYS A 108 -2.62 -5.41 -14.16
CA LYS A 108 -2.79 -6.26 -15.35
C LYS A 108 -2.47 -5.51 -16.65
N VAL A 109 -2.93 -4.26 -16.78
CA VAL A 109 -2.63 -3.42 -17.95
C VAL A 109 -1.13 -3.11 -18.01
N GLN A 110 -0.53 -2.66 -16.90
CA GLN A 110 0.91 -2.36 -16.83
C GLN A 110 1.79 -3.58 -17.14
N PHE A 111 1.43 -4.77 -16.67
CA PHE A 111 2.15 -6.00 -17.00
C PHE A 111 2.02 -6.34 -18.49
N HIS A 112 0.85 -6.13 -19.09
CA HIS A 112 0.65 -6.33 -20.51
C HIS A 112 1.52 -5.35 -21.32
N ASP A 113 1.41 -4.06 -21.03
CA ASP A 113 2.15 -2.99 -21.72
C ASP A 113 3.68 -3.19 -21.61
N GLY A 114 4.18 -3.53 -20.41
CA GLY A 114 5.60 -3.82 -20.21
C GLY A 114 6.11 -5.02 -21.03
N ILE A 115 5.30 -6.08 -21.18
CA ILE A 115 5.65 -7.21 -22.04
C ILE A 115 5.69 -6.80 -23.52
N TYR A 116 4.77 -5.93 -23.98
CA TYR A 116 4.83 -5.43 -25.37
C TYR A 116 6.06 -4.55 -25.62
N GLU A 117 6.44 -3.70 -24.67
CA GLU A 117 7.66 -2.89 -24.77
C GLU A 117 8.91 -3.78 -24.82
N GLU A 118 9.02 -4.82 -23.98
CA GLU A 118 10.13 -5.77 -24.02
C GLU A 118 10.18 -6.57 -25.33
N ILE A 119 9.03 -7.02 -25.85
CA ILE A 119 8.95 -7.73 -27.12
C ILE A 119 9.37 -6.81 -28.28
N ASN A 120 8.86 -5.57 -28.32
CA ASN A 120 9.23 -4.61 -29.38
C ASN A 120 10.71 -4.25 -29.32
N THR A 121 11.26 -4.03 -28.12
CA THR A 121 12.70 -3.75 -27.95
C THR A 121 13.55 -4.93 -28.42
N ASN A 122 13.15 -6.17 -28.14
CA ASN A 122 13.84 -7.38 -28.63
C ASN A 122 13.66 -7.60 -30.13
N TYR A 123 12.48 -7.31 -30.69
CA TYR A 123 12.24 -7.40 -32.14
C TYR A 123 13.04 -6.36 -32.94
N ASP A 124 13.15 -5.14 -32.42
CA ASP A 124 13.95 -4.08 -33.04
C ASP A 124 15.46 -4.41 -32.97
N LEU A 125 15.95 -5.00 -31.88
CA LEU A 125 17.32 -5.52 -31.77
C LEU A 125 17.59 -6.67 -32.77
N CYS A 126 16.61 -7.55 -33.00
CA CYS A 126 16.71 -8.64 -33.98
C CYS A 126 16.61 -8.19 -35.45
N ARG A 127 16.17 -6.95 -35.73
CA ARG A 127 16.10 -6.38 -37.09
C ARG A 127 17.39 -5.69 -37.54
N CYS A 128 18.38 -5.57 -36.67
CA CYS A 128 19.68 -4.97 -36.96
C CYS A 128 20.77 -5.96 -37.43
N PHE A 129 20.41 -7.21 -37.76
CA PHE A 129 21.30 -8.21 -38.37
C PHE A 129 20.73 -8.74 -39.69
#